data_AF-A0ABD1K3W5-F1
#
_entry.id   AF-A0ABD1K3W5-F1
#
_cell.length_a   1.000
_cell.length_b   1.000
_cell.length_c   1.000
_cell.angle_alpha   90.00
_cell.angle_beta   90.00
_cell.angle_gamma   90.00
#
_symmetry.space_group_name_H-M   'P 1'
#
loop_
_entity.id
_entity.type
_entity.pdbx_description
1 polymer ?
#
loop_
_entity_poly.entity_id
_entity_poly.type
_entity_poly.pdbx_seq_one_letter_code
_entity_poly.pdbx_strand_id
1 'polypeptide(L)'
;MRHVQAIDMQHGPLSINSSPIIFQSMMLQVAKDLLEAEEIQKVQEREKYMEDNCPPLVLPGSKEELQNLCRELHSKIDVIDEERYILEHTADRVCNEVKDLNIKIVDLKGKFKKPPLKKVRMSADAMLQALLGSKHKVNLDLRANLKQVKKEVKEEPAEVGDWRKNIEDKAGMGGRKKMFESEA
;
A
#
# COMPACT_ATOMS: atom_id res chain seq x y z
N MET A 1 47.24 -27.31 26.30
CA MET A 1 46.09 -27.55 25.42
C MET A 1 44.82 -27.09 26.11
N ARG A 2 44.28 -25.93 25.73
CA ARG A 2 42.88 -25.56 26.02
C ARG A 2 42.30 -25.09 24.70
N HIS A 3 41.37 -25.87 24.16
CA HIS A 3 40.62 -25.53 22.95
C HIS A 3 39.80 -24.28 23.23
N VAL A 4 40.05 -23.24 22.45
CA VAL A 4 39.15 -22.10 22.29
C VAL A 4 38.13 -22.54 21.23
N GLN A 5 36.89 -22.80 21.63
CA GLN A 5 35.79 -22.92 20.67
C GLN A 5 35.45 -21.51 20.18
N ALA A 6 35.70 -21.26 18.90
CA ALA A 6 35.20 -20.08 18.21
C ALA A 6 33.66 -20.16 18.15
N ILE A 7 32.99 -19.13 18.68
CA ILE A 7 31.56 -18.91 18.47
C ILE A 7 31.45 -18.26 17.08
N ASP A 8 31.18 -19.06 16.06
CA ASP A 8 30.79 -18.57 14.75
C ASP A 8 29.41 -17.89 14.86
N MET A 9 29.40 -16.56 15.03
CA MET A 9 28.23 -15.74 14.73
C MET A 9 28.05 -15.71 13.21
N GLN A 10 27.31 -16.68 12.68
CA GLN A 10 26.79 -16.63 11.32
C GLN A 10 25.80 -15.45 11.22
N HIS A 11 26.30 -14.26 10.87
CA HIS A 11 25.47 -13.20 10.32
C HIS A 11 25.02 -13.60 8.92
N GLY A 12 23.90 -14.31 8.85
CA GLY A 12 23.18 -14.51 7.58
C GLY A 12 22.77 -13.15 6.99
N PRO A 13 22.80 -12.97 5.66
CA PRO A 13 22.58 -11.67 5.04
C PRO A 13 21.09 -11.27 5.13
N LEU A 14 20.74 -10.48 6.15
CA LEU A 14 19.42 -9.85 6.30
C LEU A 14 19.18 -8.65 5.36
N SER A 15 20.14 -8.29 4.50
CA SER A 15 20.10 -7.01 3.75
C SER A 15 19.78 -7.13 2.25
N ILE A 16 19.78 -8.32 1.66
CA ILE A 16 19.70 -8.46 0.18
C ILE A 16 18.24 -8.48 -0.33
N ASN A 17 17.29 -8.92 0.50
CA ASN A 17 15.88 -9.06 0.11
C ASN A 17 15.00 -7.83 0.40
N SER A 18 15.50 -6.85 1.17
CA SER A 18 14.69 -5.67 1.56
C SER A 18 14.62 -4.62 0.46
N SER A 19 15.72 -4.32 -0.23
CA SER A 19 15.78 -3.27 -1.25
C SER A 19 14.90 -3.54 -2.49
N PRO A 20 14.83 -4.77 -3.04
CA PRO A 20 13.94 -5.07 -4.16
C PRO A 20 12.46 -4.96 -3.80
N ILE A 21 12.08 -5.39 -2.58
CA ILE A 21 10.69 -5.35 -2.11
C ILE A 21 10.25 -3.91 -1.85
N ILE A 22 11.11 -3.09 -1.23
CA ILE A 22 10.83 -1.67 -1.00
C ILE A 22 10.66 -0.95 -2.35
N PHE A 23 11.54 -1.22 -3.31
CA PHE A 23 11.44 -0.62 -4.64
C PHE A 23 10.16 -1.04 -5.37
N GLN A 24 9.80 -2.32 -5.36
CA GLN A 24 8.54 -2.82 -5.93
C GLN A 24 7.32 -2.16 -5.26
N SER A 25 7.33 -2.01 -3.93
CA SER A 25 6.25 -1.33 -3.20
C SER A 25 6.13 0.14 -3.62
N MET A 26 7.24 0.85 -3.81
CA MET A 26 7.23 2.23 -4.28
C MET A 26 6.72 2.34 -5.72
N MET A 27 7.13 1.43 -6.61
CA MET A 27 6.62 1.40 -7.98
C MET A 27 5.11 1.15 -8.03
N LEU A 28 4.60 0.22 -7.21
CA LEU A 28 3.17 -0.06 -7.14
C LEU A 28 2.38 1.12 -6.58
N GLN A 29 2.94 1.85 -5.61
CA GLN A 29 2.33 3.06 -5.09
C GLN A 29 2.21 4.14 -6.19
N VAL A 30 3.30 4.40 -6.91
CA VAL A 30 3.27 5.36 -8.03
C VAL A 30 2.32 4.92 -9.14
N ALA A 31 2.31 3.63 -9.49
CA ALA A 31 1.40 3.10 -10.50
C ALA A 31 -0.07 3.29 -10.11
N LYS A 32 -0.40 3.10 -8.83
CA LYS A 32 -1.73 3.36 -8.29
C LYS A 32 -2.09 4.84 -8.42
N ASP A 33 -1.19 5.73 -8.00
CA ASP A 33 -1.44 7.18 -8.06
C ASP A 33 -1.65 7.65 -9.51
N LEU A 34 -0.92 7.07 -10.47
CA LEU A 34 -1.09 7.33 -11.91
C LEU A 34 -2.44 6.82 -12.44
N LEU A 35 -2.89 5.65 -12.02
CA LEU A 35 -4.21 5.12 -12.41
C LEU A 35 -5.34 5.99 -11.86
N GLU A 36 -5.22 6.48 -10.62
CA GLU A 36 -6.19 7.40 -10.03
C GLU A 36 -6.22 8.74 -10.78
N ALA A 37 -5.05 9.27 -11.15
CA ALA A 37 -4.95 10.47 -11.96
C ALA A 37 -5.55 10.29 -13.38
N GLU A 38 -5.32 9.14 -14.02
CA GLU A 38 -5.89 8.80 -15.32
C GLU A 38 -7.41 8.71 -15.26
N GLU A 39 -7.98 8.12 -14.21
CA GLU A 39 -9.44 8.03 -14.03
C GLU A 39 -10.08 9.42 -13.93
N ILE A 40 -9.46 10.33 -13.16
CA ILE A 40 -9.92 11.72 -13.07
C ILE A 40 -9.88 12.40 -14.44
N GLN A 41 -8.80 12.20 -15.20
CA GLN A 41 -8.66 12.77 -16.55
C GLN A 41 -9.73 12.22 -17.51
N LYS A 42 -10.01 10.91 -17.47
CA LYS A 42 -11.06 10.28 -18.28
C LYS A 42 -12.44 10.85 -18.00
N VAL A 43 -12.78 11.09 -16.73
CA VAL A 43 -14.05 11.72 -16.36
C VAL A 43 -14.13 13.14 -16.91
N GLN A 44 -13.07 13.94 -16.75
CA GLN A 44 -13.03 15.31 -17.28
C GLN A 44 -13.09 15.37 -18.80
N GLU A 45 -12.40 14.46 -19.50
CA GLU A 45 -12.46 14.36 -20.96
C GLU A 45 -13.86 13.97 -21.43
N ARG A 46 -14.52 13.04 -20.71
CA ARG A 46 -15.92 12.69 -20.98
C ARG A 46 -16.84 13.89 -20.79
N GLU A 47 -16.68 14.67 -19.73
CA GLU A 47 -17.47 15.88 -19.48
C GLU A 47 -17.29 16.90 -20.60
N LYS A 48 -16.05 17.19 -21.01
CA LYS A 48 -15.75 18.10 -22.13
C LYS A 48 -16.36 17.61 -23.44
N TYR A 49 -16.21 16.32 -23.74
CA TYR A 49 -16.79 15.72 -24.94
C TYR A 49 -18.32 15.85 -24.96
N MET A 50 -18.98 15.64 -23.81
CA MET A 50 -20.44 15.78 -23.70
C MET A 50 -20.89 17.23 -23.82
N GLU A 51 -20.12 18.19 -23.31
CA GLU A 51 -20.40 19.63 -23.47
C GLU A 51 -20.35 20.06 -24.95
N ASP A 52 -19.36 19.58 -25.70
CA ASP A 52 -19.19 19.90 -27.12
C ASP A 52 -20.23 19.20 -28.02
N ASN A 53 -20.54 17.93 -27.76
CA ASN A 53 -21.39 17.10 -28.64
C ASN A 53 -22.87 17.10 -28.24
N CYS A 54 -23.18 17.35 -26.98
CA CYS A 54 -24.55 17.34 -26.44
C CYS A 54 -24.75 18.49 -25.44
N PRO A 55 -24.71 19.75 -25.91
CA PRO A 55 -24.91 20.91 -25.05
C PRO A 55 -26.34 20.94 -24.49
N PRO A 56 -26.56 21.67 -23.37
CA PRO A 56 -27.90 21.84 -22.80
C PRO A 56 -28.91 22.34 -23.84
N LEU A 57 -30.08 21.70 -23.86
CA LEU A 57 -31.11 22.02 -24.85
C LEU A 57 -31.64 23.44 -24.67
N VAL A 58 -31.54 24.25 -25.72
CA VAL A 58 -32.16 25.57 -25.78
C VAL A 58 -33.47 25.46 -26.56
N LEU A 59 -34.59 25.71 -25.89
CA LEU A 59 -35.91 25.66 -26.52
C LEU A 59 -36.18 26.96 -27.28
N PRO A 60 -36.46 26.90 -28.60
CA PRO A 60 -36.82 28.08 -29.36
C PRO A 60 -38.21 28.58 -28.98
N GLY A 61 -38.44 29.89 -29.15
CA GLY A 61 -39.70 30.54 -28.77
C GLY A 61 -40.83 30.36 -29.77
N SER A 62 -40.53 30.05 -31.03
CA SER A 62 -41.54 29.88 -32.08
C SER A 62 -41.89 28.40 -32.31
N LYS A 63 -43.14 28.15 -32.73
CA LYS A 63 -43.63 26.80 -33.05
C LYS A 63 -42.87 26.16 -34.22
N GLU A 64 -42.51 26.95 -35.22
CA GLU A 64 -41.86 26.45 -36.43
C GLU A 64 -40.41 26.02 -36.15
N GLU A 65 -39.65 26.84 -35.43
CA GLU A 65 -38.29 26.50 -34.98
C GLU A 65 -38.30 25.26 -34.10
N LEU A 66 -39.30 25.11 -33.22
CA LEU A 66 -39.43 23.93 -32.36
C LEU A 66 -39.67 22.66 -33.18
N GLN A 67 -40.53 22.72 -34.20
CA GLN A 67 -40.77 21.58 -35.10
C GLN A 67 -39.54 21.20 -35.91
N ASN A 68 -38.74 22.18 -36.35
CA ASN A 68 -37.47 21.92 -37.04
C ASN A 68 -36.45 21.26 -36.10
N LEU A 69 -36.28 21.80 -34.89
CA LEU A 69 -35.40 21.21 -33.87
C LEU A 69 -35.77 19.76 -33.55
N CYS A 70 -37.07 19.44 -33.39
CA CYS A 70 -37.50 18.07 -33.15
C CYS A 70 -37.16 17.13 -34.31
N ARG A 71 -37.30 17.57 -35.56
CA ARG A 71 -36.91 16.77 -36.75
C ARG A 71 -35.41 16.55 -36.81
N GLU A 72 -34.62 17.59 -36.55
CA GLU A 72 -33.16 17.50 -36.52
C GLU A 72 -32.67 16.54 -35.43
N LEU A 73 -33.21 16.64 -34.21
CA LEU A 73 -32.85 15.74 -33.11
C LEU A 73 -33.20 14.29 -33.43
N HIS A 74 -34.37 14.04 -34.02
CA HIS A 74 -34.76 12.68 -34.42
C HIS A 74 -33.76 12.10 -35.44
N SER A 75 -33.42 12.88 -36.47
CA SER A 75 -32.45 12.43 -37.48
C SER A 75 -31.06 12.18 -36.88
N LYS A 76 -30.65 12.99 -35.89
CA LYS A 76 -29.37 12.78 -35.19
C LYS A 76 -29.38 11.52 -34.33
N ILE A 77 -30.50 11.22 -33.67
CA ILE A 77 -30.65 10.00 -32.86
C ILE A 77 -30.42 8.77 -33.73
N ASP A 78 -31.04 8.71 -34.91
CA ASP A 78 -30.90 7.57 -35.83
C ASP A 78 -29.43 7.31 -36.20
N VAL A 79 -28.67 8.37 -36.51
CA VAL A 79 -27.24 8.28 -36.85
C VAL A 79 -26.41 7.85 -35.64
N ILE A 80 -26.62 8.48 -34.48
CA ILE A 80 -25.85 8.18 -33.26
C ILE A 80 -26.11 6.74 -32.79
N ASP A 81 -27.34 6.24 -32.92
CA ASP A 81 -27.65 4.85 -32.55
C ASP A 81 -26.98 3.84 -33.49
N GLU A 82 -26.86 4.14 -34.78
CA GLU A 82 -26.09 3.32 -35.72
C GLU A 82 -24.60 3.30 -35.34
N GLU A 83 -24.00 4.46 -35.07
CA GLU A 83 -22.61 4.58 -34.62
C GLU A 83 -22.39 3.82 -33.30
N ARG A 84 -23.30 3.99 -32.33
CA ARG A 84 -23.28 3.27 -31.05
C ARG A 84 -23.30 1.76 -31.26
N TYR A 85 -24.17 1.27 -32.14
CA TYR A 85 -24.26 -0.16 -32.45
C TYR A 85 -22.95 -0.70 -33.07
N ILE A 86 -22.35 0.03 -34.01
CA ILE A 86 -21.08 -0.36 -34.64
C ILE A 86 -19.95 -0.41 -33.60
N LEU A 87 -19.86 0.59 -32.73
CA LEU A 87 -18.87 0.67 -31.66
C LEU A 87 -19.03 -0.50 -30.68
N GLU A 88 -20.25 -0.76 -30.23
CA GLU A 88 -20.59 -1.87 -29.33
C GLU A 88 -20.20 -3.22 -29.94
N HIS A 89 -20.61 -3.46 -31.19
CA HIS A 89 -20.27 -4.70 -31.89
C HIS A 89 -18.75 -4.88 -32.06
N THR A 90 -18.04 -3.80 -32.36
CA THR A 90 -16.58 -3.82 -32.49
C THR A 90 -15.90 -4.12 -31.14
N ALA A 91 -16.38 -3.49 -30.06
CA ALA A 91 -15.89 -3.74 -28.72
C ALA A 91 -16.11 -5.19 -28.28
N ASP A 92 -17.28 -5.75 -28.57
CA ASP A 92 -17.59 -7.17 -28.29
C ASP A 92 -16.67 -8.12 -29.05
N ARG A 93 -16.41 -7.84 -30.33
CA ARG A 93 -15.47 -8.63 -31.13
C ARG A 93 -14.08 -8.65 -30.51
N VAL A 94 -13.56 -7.48 -30.13
CA VAL A 94 -12.25 -7.34 -29.48
C VAL A 94 -12.25 -8.03 -28.11
N CYS A 95 -13.30 -7.86 -27.30
CA CYS A 95 -13.44 -8.52 -26.00
C CYS A 95 -13.42 -10.06 -26.14
N ASN A 96 -14.10 -10.60 -27.15
CA ASN A 96 -14.12 -12.04 -27.40
C ASN A 96 -12.76 -12.54 -27.88
N GLU A 97 -12.07 -11.81 -28.76
CA GLU A 97 -10.70 -12.13 -29.15
C GLU A 97 -9.75 -12.14 -27.95
N VAL A 98 -9.83 -11.13 -27.07
CA VAL A 98 -9.03 -11.08 -25.84
C VAL A 98 -9.34 -12.26 -24.91
N LYS A 99 -10.61 -12.69 -24.79
CA LYS A 99 -10.98 -13.88 -24.01
C LYS A 99 -10.35 -15.14 -24.61
N ASP A 100 -10.45 -15.32 -25.91
CA ASP A 100 -9.87 -16.47 -26.61
C ASP A 100 -8.35 -16.52 -26.48
N LEU A 101 -7.69 -15.37 -26.61
CA LEU A 101 -6.25 -15.24 -26.39
C LEU A 101 -5.87 -15.55 -24.94
N ASN A 102 -6.65 -15.09 -23.95
CA ASN A 102 -6.42 -15.43 -22.54
C ASN A 102 -6.52 -16.94 -22.28
N ILE A 103 -7.51 -17.61 -22.88
CA ILE A 103 -7.65 -19.08 -22.79
C ILE A 103 -6.41 -19.76 -23.39
N LYS A 104 -5.99 -19.35 -24.59
CA LYS A 104 -4.77 -19.87 -25.24
C LYS A 104 -3.53 -19.66 -24.38
N ILE A 105 -3.38 -18.49 -23.74
CA ILE A 105 -2.26 -18.21 -22.83
C ILE A 105 -2.27 -19.17 -21.64
N VAL A 106 -3.44 -19.46 -21.06
CA VAL A 106 -3.58 -20.40 -19.94
C VAL A 106 -3.22 -21.82 -20.37
N ASP A 107 -3.70 -22.26 -21.54
CA ASP A 107 -3.39 -23.58 -22.09
C ASP A 107 -1.90 -23.74 -22.42
N LEU A 108 -1.28 -22.71 -23.02
CA LEU A 108 0.14 -22.69 -23.38
C LEU A 108 1.07 -22.61 -22.17
N LYS A 109 0.70 -21.84 -21.13
CA LYS A 109 1.43 -21.83 -19.85
C LYS A 109 1.40 -23.20 -19.16
N GLY A 110 0.60 -24.14 -19.69
CA GLY A 110 0.34 -25.43 -19.11
C GLY A 110 -0.63 -25.28 -17.95
N LYS A 111 -1.58 -26.21 -17.86
CA LYS A 111 -2.45 -26.38 -16.68
C LYS A 111 -1.52 -26.54 -15.48
N PHE A 112 -1.27 -25.45 -14.75
CA PHE A 112 -0.50 -25.43 -13.50
C PHE A 112 -0.90 -26.69 -12.76
N LYS A 113 0.04 -27.59 -12.42
CA LYS A 113 -0.28 -28.78 -11.60
C LYS A 113 -1.08 -28.23 -10.44
N LYS A 114 -2.39 -28.53 -10.41
CA LYS A 114 -3.31 -27.96 -9.43
C LYS A 114 -2.60 -28.10 -8.09
N PRO A 115 -2.19 -27.01 -7.43
CA PRO A 115 -1.45 -27.12 -6.19
C PRO A 115 -2.25 -28.08 -5.31
N PRO A 116 -1.65 -29.18 -4.83
CA PRO A 116 -2.40 -30.22 -4.13
C PRO A 116 -3.21 -29.52 -3.06
N LEU A 117 -4.53 -29.75 -3.07
CA LEU A 117 -5.47 -29.04 -2.20
C LEU A 117 -4.99 -29.23 -0.75
N LYS A 118 -4.31 -28.23 -0.20
CA LYS A 118 -3.97 -28.23 1.21
C LYS A 118 -5.28 -28.09 1.96
N LYS A 119 -5.53 -28.98 2.92
CA LYS A 119 -6.69 -28.89 3.80
C LYS A 119 -6.48 -27.68 4.72
N VAL A 120 -6.82 -26.51 4.22
CA VAL A 120 -6.79 -25.26 4.99
C VAL A 120 -7.94 -25.33 5.98
N ARG A 121 -7.62 -25.56 7.26
CA ARG A 121 -8.58 -25.38 8.34
C ARG A 121 -8.87 -23.88 8.46
N MET A 122 -10.09 -23.52 8.88
CA MET A 122 -10.42 -22.12 9.16
C MET A 122 -9.32 -21.49 10.02
N SER A 123 -8.84 -20.30 9.62
CA SER A 123 -7.86 -19.57 10.43
C SER A 123 -8.46 -19.26 11.79
N ALA A 124 -7.61 -19.20 12.83
CA ALA A 124 -8.06 -18.82 14.16
C ALA A 124 -8.81 -17.48 14.13
N ASP A 125 -8.35 -16.54 13.30
CA ASP A 125 -8.97 -15.22 13.11
C ASP A 125 -10.38 -15.30 12.50
N ALA A 126 -10.57 -16.11 11.45
CA ALA A 126 -11.89 -16.31 10.85
C ALA A 126 -12.86 -17.03 11.80
N MET A 127 -12.36 -17.99 12.58
CA MET A 127 -13.16 -18.69 13.58
C MET A 127 -13.54 -17.76 14.74
N LEU A 128 -12.61 -16.94 15.24
CA LEU A 128 -12.86 -16.00 16.33
C LEU A 128 -13.81 -14.87 15.90
N GLN A 129 -13.68 -14.34 14.68
CA GLN A 129 -14.60 -13.35 14.15
C GLN A 129 -16.03 -13.90 14.00
N ALA A 130 -16.17 -15.17 13.58
CA ALA A 130 -17.47 -15.82 13.47
C ALA A 130 -18.13 -16.13 14.83
N LEU A 131 -17.34 -16.51 15.84
CA LEU A 131 -17.84 -16.88 17.17
C LEU A 131 -18.06 -15.69 18.12
N LEU A 132 -17.23 -14.65 18.02
CA LEU A 132 -17.19 -13.54 18.98
C LEU A 132 -17.59 -12.18 18.37
N GLY A 133 -17.90 -12.17 17.07
CA GLY A 133 -18.32 -10.98 16.33
C GLY A 133 -17.26 -9.87 16.35
N SER A 134 -17.70 -8.62 16.18
CA SER A 134 -16.83 -7.44 16.09
C SER A 134 -16.09 -7.08 17.39
N LYS A 135 -16.47 -7.68 18.52
CA LYS A 135 -15.93 -7.31 19.85
C LYS A 135 -14.49 -7.80 20.08
N HIS A 136 -14.04 -8.83 19.36
CA HIS A 136 -12.70 -9.41 19.48
C HIS A 136 -11.97 -9.45 18.13
N LYS A 137 -11.98 -8.33 17.39
CA LYS A 137 -11.08 -8.15 16.23
C LYS A 137 -9.66 -7.87 16.75
N VAL A 138 -8.98 -8.90 17.24
CA VAL A 138 -7.56 -8.82 17.56
C VAL A 138 -6.82 -8.85 16.23
N ASN A 139 -6.43 -7.68 15.72
CA ASN A 139 -5.51 -7.62 14.59
C ASN A 139 -4.19 -8.28 15.06
N LEU A 140 -3.99 -9.55 14.68
CA LEU A 140 -2.76 -10.32 14.93
C LEU A 140 -1.58 -9.80 14.08
N ASP A 141 -1.68 -8.58 13.56
CA ASP A 141 -0.52 -7.81 13.13
C ASP A 141 0.40 -7.65 14.35
N LEU A 142 1.51 -8.40 14.34
CA LEU A 142 2.58 -8.33 15.35
C LEU A 142 3.00 -6.89 15.63
N ARG A 143 2.82 -6.00 14.66
CA ARG A 143 3.12 -4.57 14.74
C ARG A 143 2.19 -3.80 15.68
N ALA A 144 0.94 -4.22 15.85
CA ALA A 144 -0.05 -3.55 16.68
C ALA A 144 0.09 -3.86 18.18
N ASN A 145 0.73 -4.98 18.54
CA ASN A 145 0.95 -5.40 19.93
C ASN A 145 2.30 -4.94 20.50
N LEU A 146 3.21 -4.44 19.66
CA LEU A 146 4.46 -3.84 20.11
C LEU A 146 4.17 -2.45 20.69
N LYS A 147 4.67 -2.17 21.91
CA LYS A 147 4.60 -0.84 22.51
C LYS A 147 5.24 0.17 21.56
N GLN A 148 4.43 1.03 20.96
CA GLN A 148 4.92 2.23 20.30
C GLN A 148 5.61 3.07 21.37
N VAL A 149 6.94 3.17 21.32
CA VAL A 149 7.68 4.14 22.14
C VAL A 149 7.28 5.50 21.59
N LYS A 150 6.18 6.04 22.10
CA LYS A 150 5.86 7.43 21.90
C LYS A 150 7.06 8.20 22.45
N LYS A 151 7.70 8.98 21.59
CA LYS A 151 8.63 10.04 22.00
C LYS A 151 7.79 11.15 22.64
N GLU A 152 7.07 10.82 23.72
CA GLU A 152 6.50 11.82 24.60
C GLU A 152 7.70 12.44 25.31
N VAL A 153 7.84 13.74 25.14
CA VAL A 153 8.75 14.59 25.91
C VAL A 153 8.40 14.33 27.36
N LYS A 154 9.16 13.44 27.99
CA LYS A 154 9.05 13.13 29.40
C LYS A 154 9.59 14.36 30.12
N GLU A 155 8.70 15.16 30.71
CA GLU A 155 9.09 16.04 31.81
C GLU A 155 9.83 15.18 32.82
N GLU A 156 11.10 15.52 33.01
CA GLU A 156 12.04 14.82 33.87
C GLU A 156 11.58 14.90 35.34
N PRO A 157 11.74 13.80 36.09
CA PRO A 157 12.27 13.95 37.42
C PRO A 157 13.61 13.21 37.54
N ALA A 158 14.57 13.95 38.10
CA ALA A 158 15.88 13.53 38.58
C ALA A 158 16.99 13.38 37.52
N GLU A 159 17.72 14.50 37.35
CA GLU A 159 19.17 14.62 37.17
C GLU A 159 19.95 13.29 37.20
N VAL A 160 20.22 12.71 36.04
CA VAL A 160 21.36 11.81 35.87
C VAL A 160 22.53 12.67 35.43
N GLY A 161 23.16 13.28 36.42
CA GLY A 161 24.34 14.13 36.28
C GLY A 161 25.53 13.40 35.65
N ASP A 162 26.27 14.17 34.87
CA ASP A 162 27.46 13.85 34.07
C ASP A 162 28.39 12.81 34.73
N TRP A 163 28.54 11.65 34.09
CA TRP A 163 29.38 10.53 34.57
C TRP A 163 30.86 10.93 34.71
N ARG A 164 31.29 12.05 34.11
CA ARG A 164 32.63 12.61 34.27
C ARG A 164 32.93 13.10 35.69
N LYS A 165 31.95 13.63 36.42
CA LYS A 165 32.17 14.25 37.74
C LYS A 165 32.47 13.22 38.84
N ASN A 166 31.88 12.03 38.74
CA ASN A 166 32.02 10.96 39.74
C ASN A 166 33.40 10.26 39.71
N ILE A 167 34.16 10.40 38.62
CA ILE A 167 35.52 9.87 38.49
C ILE A 167 36.56 10.85 39.05
N GLU A 168 36.38 12.16 38.86
CA GLU A 168 37.30 13.17 39.39
C GLU A 168 37.25 13.27 40.92
N ASP A 169 36.07 13.11 41.53
CA ASP A 169 35.91 13.12 43.01
C ASP A 169 36.61 11.94 43.71
N LYS A 170 36.96 10.87 42.99
CA LYS A 170 37.71 9.71 43.54
C LYS A 170 39.21 9.72 43.24
N ALA A 171 39.70 10.67 42.44
CA ALA A 171 41.11 10.79 42.10
C ALA A 171 41.90 11.73 43.04
N GLY A 172 41.23 12.40 43.98
CA GLY A 172 41.78 13.52 44.77
C GLY A 172 42.33 13.23 46.17
N MET A 173 42.54 11.98 46.59
CA MET A 173 43.13 11.66 47.90
C MET A 173 44.62 11.29 47.80
N GLY A 174 45.41 12.20 47.21
CA GLY A 174 46.86 12.21 47.29
C GLY A 174 47.32 13.29 48.28
N GLY A 175 47.61 12.93 49.54
CA GLY A 175 48.16 13.91 50.49
C GLY A 175 48.26 13.53 51.97
N ARG A 176 49.28 12.75 52.33
CA ARG A 176 50.09 12.81 53.58
C ARG A 176 49.41 12.63 54.95
N LYS A 177 49.67 11.47 55.58
CA LYS A 177 49.86 11.31 57.04
C LYS A 177 50.99 10.31 57.28
N LYS A 178 52.24 10.80 57.32
CA LYS A 178 53.07 11.07 58.51
C LYS A 178 53.54 9.77 59.17
N MET A 179 54.77 9.40 58.82
CA MET A 179 55.55 8.29 59.39
C MET A 179 55.81 8.51 60.88
N PHE A 180 55.86 7.41 61.63
CA PHE A 180 56.70 7.27 62.81
C PHE A 180 57.33 5.87 62.78
N GLU A 181 58.65 5.83 62.72
CA GLU A 181 59.47 4.66 63.06
C GLU A 181 59.95 4.81 64.52
N SER A 182 59.95 3.73 65.29
CA SER A 182 61.16 3.08 65.84
C SER A 182 60.82 2.07 66.96
N GLU A 183 61.57 0.97 66.96
CA GLU A 183 61.56 -0.16 67.90
C GLU A 183 61.78 0.22 69.38
N ALA A 184 61.07 -0.51 70.26
CA ALA A 184 61.58 -1.18 71.46
C ALA A 184 60.54 -2.21 71.94
#